data_AF-L9ZXN0-F1
#
_entry.id   AF-L9ZXN0-F1
#
_cell.length_a   1.000
_cell.length_b   1.000
_cell.length_c   1.000
_cell.angle_alpha   90.00
_cell.angle_beta   90.00
_cell.angle_gamma   90.00
#
_symmetry.space_group_name_H-M   'P 1'
#
loop_
_entity.id
_entity.type
_entity.pdbx_description
1 polymer ?
#
loop_
_entity_poly.entity_id
_entity_poly.type
_entity_poly.pdbx_seq_one_letter_code
_entity_poly.pdbx_strand_id
1 'polypeptide(L)' 'MNVDLVAFGIIAIAIGLGALSAARHFYPRLELSEDALATVRLLTAMIAGVLLLAGLGLVVIGVAG' A
#
# COMPACT_ATOMS: atom_id res chain seq x y z
N MET A 1 3.78 24.30 -5.39
CA MET A 1 3.45 22.86 -5.38
C MET A 1 3.11 22.47 -6.80
N ASN A 2 3.87 21.55 -7.40
CA ASN A 2 3.72 21.22 -8.84
C ASN A 2 2.44 20.41 -9.07
N VAL A 3 1.56 20.87 -9.97
CA VAL A 3 0.26 20.23 -10.28
C VAL A 3 0.45 18.78 -10.74
N ASP A 4 1.52 18.50 -11.49
CA ASP A 4 1.80 17.16 -12.00
C ASP A 4 2.04 16.14 -10.87
N LEU A 5 2.71 16.57 -9.80
CA LEU A 5 3.01 15.71 -8.65
C LEU A 5 1.74 15.37 -7.86
N VAL A 6 0.82 16.33 -7.76
CA VAL A 6 -0.49 16.14 -7.13
C VAL A 6 -1.33 15.17 -7.95
N ALA A 7 -1.39 15.37 -9.27
CA ALA A 7 -2.11 14.49 -10.18
C ALA A 7 -1.55 13.05 -10.11
N PHE A 8 -0.23 12.90 -10.09
CA PHE A 8 0.42 11.59 -9.95
C PHE A 8 0.05 10.90 -8.63
N GLY A 9 0.06 11.65 -7.51
CA GLY A 9 -0.35 11.13 -6.21
C GLY A 9 -1.80 10.63 -6.20
N ILE A 10 -2.72 11.40 -6.80
CA ILE A 10 -4.14 11.02 -6.90
C ILE A 10 -4.31 9.76 -7.74
N ILE A 11 -3.63 9.66 -8.89
CA ILE A 11 -3.68 8.48 -9.77
C ILE A 11 -3.13 7.25 -9.04
N ALA A 12 -2.00 7.37 -8.35
CA ALA A 12 -1.41 6.27 -7.58
C ALA A 12 -2.37 5.75 -6.50
N ILE A 13 -3.05 6.64 -5.78
CA ILE A 13 -4.07 6.28 -4.79
C ILE A 13 -5.25 5.58 -5.45
N ALA A 14 -5.77 6.12 -6.57
CA ALA A 14 -6.88 5.53 -7.30
C ALA A 14 -6.57 4.11 -7.80
N ILE A 15 -5.36 3.89 -8.35
CA ILE A 15 -4.91 2.57 -8.78
C ILE A 15 -4.80 1.62 -7.58
N GLY A 16 -4.21 2.06 -6.47
CA GLY A 16 -4.08 1.23 -5.27
C GLY A 16 -5.44 0.80 -4.70
N LEU A 17 -6.39 1.73 -4.61
CA LEU A 17 -7.76 1.44 -4.16
C LEU A 17 -8.49 0.52 -5.14
N GLY A 18 -8.34 0.75 -6.45
CA GLY A 18 -8.93 -0.09 -7.49
C GLY A 18 -8.42 -1.53 -7.42
N ALA A 19 -7.11 -1.71 -7.31
CA ALA A 19 -6.49 -3.02 -7.15
C ALA A 19 -6.96 -3.73 -5.87
N LEU A 20 -7.04 -3.01 -4.74
CA LEU A 20 -7.53 -3.58 -3.49
C LEU A 20 -9.01 -3.99 -3.59
N SER A 21 -9.84 -3.15 -4.20
CA SER A 21 -11.25 -3.45 -4.42
C SER A 21 -11.43 -4.68 -5.33
N ALA A 22 -10.66 -4.74 -6.42
CA ALA A 22 -10.68 -5.89 -7.33
C ALA A 22 -10.24 -7.18 -6.62
N ALA A 23 -9.15 -7.13 -5.85
CA ALA A 23 -8.67 -8.28 -5.08
C ALA A 23 -9.74 -8.79 -4.10
N ARG A 24 -10.41 -7.89 -3.37
CA ARG A 24 -11.51 -8.27 -2.46
C ARG A 24 -12.74 -8.82 -3.19
N HIS A 25 -13.00 -8.36 -4.41
CA HIS A 25 -14.14 -8.82 -5.20
C HIS A 25 -13.92 -10.23 -5.78
N PHE A 26 -12.72 -10.50 -6.32
CA PHE A 26 -12.39 -11.79 -6.93
C PHE A 26 -12.06 -12.88 -5.90
N TYR A 27 -11.57 -12.50 -4.71
CA TYR A 27 -11.21 -13.43 -3.64
C TYR A 27 -11.95 -13.10 -2.32
N PRO A 28 -13.30 -13.16 -2.31
CA PRO A 28 -14.10 -12.65 -1.20
C PRO A 28 -14.00 -13.47 0.09
N ARG A 29 -13.62 -14.75 0.00
CA ARG A 29 -13.41 -15.65 1.14
C ARG A 29 -12.28 -16.63 0.82
N LEU A 30 -11.05 -16.22 1.11
CA LEU A 30 -9.97 -17.19 1.28
C LEU A 30 -10.21 -17.87 2.63
N GLU A 31 -10.75 -19.09 2.59
CA GLU A 31 -10.76 -19.97 3.76
C GLU A 31 -9.32 -20.37 4.06
N LEU A 32 -8.62 -19.47 4.77
CA LEU A 32 -7.25 -19.69 5.22
C LEU A 32 -7.29 -20.40 6.56
N SER A 33 -6.45 -21.42 6.69
CA SER A 33 -6.14 -21.96 8.02
C SER A 33 -5.55 -20.87 8.92
N GLU A 34 -5.64 -21.04 10.23
CA GLU A 34 -5.10 -20.07 11.21
C GLU A 34 -3.62 -19.76 10.96
N ASP A 35 -2.82 -20.76 10.57
CA ASP A 35 -1.40 -20.61 10.24
C ASP A 35 -1.17 -19.74 8.99
N ALA A 36 -2.00 -19.92 7.95
CA ALA A 36 -1.92 -19.13 6.73
C ALA A 36 -2.33 -17.67 7.00
N LEU A 37 -3.33 -17.45 7.86
CA LEU A 37 -3.73 -16.13 8.33
C LEU A 37 -2.61 -15.41 9.07
N ALA A 38 -1.93 -16.10 9.99
CA ALA A 38 -0.79 -15.54 10.73
C ALA A 38 0.34 -15.11 9.77
N THR A 39 0.64 -15.96 8.80
CA THR A 39 1.67 -15.69 7.77
C THR A 39 1.32 -14.48 6.91
N VAL A 40 0.09 -14.42 6.39
CA VAL A 40 -0.38 -13.28 5.57
C VAL A 40 -0.37 -11.99 6.38
N ARG A 41 -0.74 -12.04 7.66
CA ARG A 41 -0.73 -10.88 8.55
C ARG A 41 0.69 -10.37 8.82
N LEU A 42 1.64 -11.27 9.06
CA LEU A 42 3.05 -10.93 9.20
C LEU A 42 3.59 -10.28 7.92
N LEU A 43 3.35 -10.90 6.77
CA LEU A 43 3.78 -10.38 5.47
C LEU A 43 3.20 -8.99 5.21
N THR A 44 1.89 -8.81 5.47
CA THR A 44 1.21 -7.52 5.33
C THR A 44 1.82 -6.47 6.26
N ALA A 45 2.11 -6.81 7.51
CA ALA A 45 2.76 -5.91 8.46
C ALA A 45 4.16 -5.51 7.99
N MET A 46 4.92 -6.45 7.43
CA MET A 46 6.25 -6.18 6.88
C MET A 46 6.18 -5.25 5.66
N ILE A 47 5.27 -5.52 4.72
CA ILE A 47 5.05 -4.66 3.54
C ILE A 47 4.63 -3.26 4.00
N ALA A 48 3.65 -3.15 4.91
CA ALA A 48 3.20 -1.88 5.44
C ALA A 48 4.33 -1.10 6.13
N GLY A 49 5.18 -1.79 6.90
CA GLY A 49 6.35 -1.20 7.54
C GLY A 49 7.36 -0.65 6.52
N VAL A 50 7.69 -1.42 5.49
CA VAL A 50 8.60 -0.99 4.42
C VAL A 50 8.02 0.21 3.66
N LEU A 51 6.74 0.17 3.30
CA LEU A 51 6.07 1.27 2.61
C LEU A 51 6.04 2.55 3.46
N LEU A 52 5.79 2.43 4.76
CA LEU A 52 5.85 3.56 5.69
C LEU A 52 7.26 4.16 5.75
N LEU A 53 8.29 3.32 5.91
CA LEU A 53 9.68 3.78 5.95
C LEU A 53 10.09 4.45 4.64
N ALA A 54 9.70 3.88 3.49
CA ALA A 54 9.97 4.47 2.18
C ALA A 54 9.27 5.82 2.03
N GLY A 55 7.98 5.92 2.40
CA GLY A 55 7.23 7.16 2.38
C GLY A 55 7.85 8.25 3.27
N LEU A 56 8.23 7.89 4.50
CA LEU A 56 8.94 8.79 5.41
C LEU A 56 10.28 9.23 4.82
N GLY A 57 11.05 8.32 4.22
CA GLY A 57 12.30 8.64 3.55
C GLY A 57 12.11 9.66 2.42
N LEU A 58 11.07 9.50 1.59
CA LEU A 58 10.73 10.46 0.54
C LEU A 58 10.36 11.84 1.11
N VAL A 59 9.62 11.89 2.21
CA VAL A 59 9.29 13.16 2.90
C VAL A 59 10.56 13.83 3.43
N VAL A 60 11.46 13.07 4.07
CA VAL A 60 12.73 13.60 4.58
C VAL A 60 13.58 14.18 3.45
N ILE A 61 13.73 13.44 2.33
CA ILE A 61 14.47 13.92 1.16
C ILE A 61 13.83 15.19 0.59
N GLY A 62 12.49 15.22 0.49
CA GLY A 62 11.77 16.38 -0.07
C GLY A 62 11.73 17.62 0.83
N VAL A 63 12.03 17.49 2.13
CA VAL A 63 12.15 18.63 3.06
C VAL A 63 13.59 19.10 3.20
N ALA A 64 14.57 18.19 3.11
CA ALA A 64 15.99 18.50 3.29
C ALA A 64 16.71 18.94 2.00
N GLY A 65 16.16 18.59 0.83
CA GLY A 65 16.64 19.01 -0.50
C GLY A 65 15.83 20.16 -1.06
#